data_AF-A0A3N7CBA9-F1
#
_entry.id   AF-A0A3N7CBA9-F1
#
_cell.length_a   1.000
_cell.length_b   1.000
_cell.length_c   1.000
_cell.angle_alpha   90.00
_cell.angle_beta   90.00
_cell.angle_gamma   90.00
#
_symmetry.space_group_name_H-M   'P 1'
#
loop_
_entity.id
_entity.type
_entity.pdbx_description
1 polymer ?
#
loop_
_entity_poly.entity_id
_entity_poly.type
_entity_poly.pdbx_seq_one_letter_code
_entity_poly.pdbx_strand_id
1 'polypeptide(L)' 'MNPFLVATLARIAAVQARVAGMQATNQHWAAQGQVPAYDEGHFINAAHELENLADAAAQEKP' A
#
# COMPACT_ATOMS: atom_id res chain seq x y z
N MET A 1 8.92 22.31 -0.26
CA MET A 1 8.84 20.83 -0.17
C MET A 1 9.55 20.28 -1.40
N ASN A 2 10.52 19.37 -1.27
CA ASN A 2 11.22 18.79 -2.41
C ASN A 2 10.18 18.05 -3.29
N PRO A 3 10.06 18.36 -4.60
CA PRO A 3 9.05 17.75 -5.49
C PRO A 3 9.14 16.21 -5.52
N PHE A 4 10.34 15.65 -5.35
CA PHE A 4 10.54 14.21 -5.21
C PHE A 4 9.87 13.66 -3.94
N LEU A 5 10.14 14.29 -2.79
CA LEU A 5 9.50 13.93 -1.51
C LEU A 5 7.97 14.04 -1.59
N VAL A 6 7.42 15.04 -2.29
CA VAL A 6 5.96 15.16 -2.50
C VAL A 6 5.42 13.97 -3.30
N ALA A 7 6.10 13.60 -4.39
CA ALA A 7 5.69 12.47 -5.22
C ALA A 7 5.77 11.15 -4.44
N THR A 8 6.81 10.94 -3.63
CA THR A 8 6.96 9.74 -2.81
C THR A 8 5.87 9.65 -1.74
N LEU A 9 5.55 10.75 -1.05
CA LEU A 9 4.44 10.78 -0.09
C LEU A 9 3.08 10.51 -0.75
N ALA A 10 2.83 11.08 -1.94
CA ALA A 10 1.61 10.81 -2.69
C ALA A 10 1.50 9.31 -3.06
N ARG A 11 2.63 8.68 -3.40
CA ARG A 11 2.65 7.26 -3.73
C ARG A 11 2.47 6.37 -2.51
N ILE A 12 3.07 6.71 -1.37
CA ILE A 12 2.80 6.04 -0.08
C ILE A 12 1.31 6.09 0.24
N ALA A 13 0.68 7.26 0.14
CA ALA A 13 -0.75 7.42 0.38
C ALA A 13 -1.61 6.58 -0.58
N ALA A 14 -1.21 6.49 -1.86
CA ALA A 14 -1.91 5.65 -2.84
C ALA A 14 -1.84 4.15 -2.49
N VAL A 15 -0.67 3.66 -2.07
CA VAL A 15 -0.51 2.24 -1.66
C VAL A 15 -1.30 1.94 -0.40
N GLN A 16 -1.30 2.85 0.58
CA GLN A 16 -2.12 2.72 1.80
C GLN A 16 -3.63 2.68 1.49
N ALA A 17 -4.11 3.56 0.59
CA ALA A 17 -5.51 3.54 0.14
C ALA A 17 -5.87 2.22 -0.55
N ARG A 18 -4.95 1.66 -1.34
CA ARG A 18 -5.12 0.36 -1.98
C ARG A 18 -5.25 -0.77 -0.95
N VAL A 19 -4.40 -0.80 0.07
CA VAL A 19 -4.47 -1.77 1.17
C VAL A 19 -5.80 -1.69 1.91
N ALA A 20 -6.26 -0.48 2.23
CA ALA A 20 -7.57 -0.29 2.86
C ALA A 20 -8.72 -0.81 1.97
N GLY A 21 -8.65 -0.60 0.65
CA GLY A 21 -9.61 -1.16 -0.30
C GLY A 21 -9.59 -2.69 -0.37
N MET A 22 -8.41 -3.30 -0.33
CA MET A 22 -8.27 -4.77 -0.27
C MET A 22 -8.89 -5.33 1.01
N GLN A 23 -8.63 -4.71 2.16
CA GLN A 23 -9.20 -5.10 3.44
C GLN A 23 -10.73 -4.96 3.44
N ALA A 24 -11.26 -3.83 2.97
CA ALA A 24 -12.70 -3.60 2.89
C ALA A 24 -13.39 -4.63 1.97
N THR A 25 -12.75 -4.98 0.85
CA THR A 25 -13.28 -6.00 -0.07
C THR A 25 -13.30 -7.38 0.58
N ASN A 26 -12.21 -7.77 1.25
CA ASN A 26 -12.15 -9.04 1.98
C ASN A 26 -13.20 -9.10 3.09
N GLN A 27 -13.40 -8.01 3.83
CA GLN A 27 -14.45 -7.92 4.86
C GLN A 27 -15.85 -8.05 4.24
N HIS A 28 -16.09 -7.42 3.09
CA HIS A 28 -17.36 -7.51 2.37
C HIS A 28 -17.65 -8.95 1.93
N TRP A 29 -16.66 -9.65 1.37
CA TRP A 29 -16.81 -11.04 0.92
C TRP A 29 -16.98 -12.00 2.09
N ALA A 30 -16.20 -11.81 3.16
CA ALA A 30 -16.32 -12.60 4.39
C ALA A 30 -17.72 -12.46 5.02
N ALA A 31 -18.30 -11.25 5.01
CA ALA A 31 -19.67 -11.02 5.50
C ALA A 31 -20.74 -11.76 4.67
N GLN A 32 -20.43 -12.14 3.43
CA GLN A 32 -21.29 -12.94 2.56
C GLN A 32 -20.98 -14.45 2.62
N GLY A 33 -20.03 -14.87 3.48
CA GLY A 33 -19.56 -16.25 3.53
C GLY A 33 -18.71 -16.66 2.31
N GLN A 34 -18.18 -15.69 1.56
CA GLN A 34 -17.32 -15.90 0.41
C GLN A 34 -15.84 -15.94 0.84
N VAL A 35 -15.02 -16.59 0.02
CA VAL A 35 -13.56 -16.64 0.18
C VAL A 35 -12.97 -15.26 -0.09
N PRO A 36 -11.99 -14.75 0.69
CA PRO A 36 -11.35 -13.46 0.42
C PRO A 36 -10.83 -13.33 -1.02
N ALA A 37 -11.05 -12.16 -1.63
CA ALA A 37 -10.57 -11.86 -2.99
C ALA A 37 -9.06 -11.59 -3.03
N TYR A 38 -8.51 -11.09 -1.92
CA TYR A 38 -7.09 -10.79 -1.76
C TYR A 38 -6.49 -11.66 -0.67
N ASP A 39 -5.39 -12.35 -0.99
CA ASP A 39 -4.64 -13.18 -0.07
C ASP A 39 -3.40 -12.47 0.48
N GLU A 40 -2.61 -13.20 1.27
CA GLU A 40 -1.38 -12.71 1.89
C GLU A 40 -0.36 -12.18 0.85
N GLY A 41 -0.28 -12.79 -0.33
CA GLY A 41 0.65 -12.36 -1.39
C GLY A 41 0.37 -10.94 -1.88
N HIS A 42 -0.89 -10.54 -1.91
CA HIS A 42 -1.27 -9.16 -2.28
C HIS A 42 -0.81 -8.14 -1.23
N PHE A 43 -0.91 -8.48 0.05
CA PHE A 43 -0.46 -7.62 1.14
C PHE A 43 1.06 -7.54 1.22
N ILE A 44 1.77 -8.67 1.03
CA ILE A 44 3.23 -8.70 0.96
C ILE A 44 3.75 -7.82 -0.19
N ASN A 45 3.13 -7.89 -1.36
CA ASN A 45 3.51 -7.03 -2.49
C ASN A 45 3.33 -5.54 -2.17
N ALA A 46 2.25 -5.16 -1.50
CA ALA A 46 2.03 -3.78 -1.06
C ALA A 46 3.05 -3.35 0.01
N ALA A 47 3.44 -4.24 0.92
CA ALA A 47 4.48 -3.99 1.91
C ALA A 47 5.84 -3.74 1.24
N HIS A 48 6.25 -4.60 0.31
CA HIS A 48 7.49 -4.39 -0.46
C HIS A 48 7.46 -3.08 -1.26
N GLU A 49 6.31 -2.69 -1.84
CA GLU A 49 6.21 -1.39 -2.53
C GLU A 49 6.45 -0.23 -1.55
N LEU A 50 5.87 -0.28 -0.34
CA LEU A 50 6.08 0.74 0.69
C LEU A 50 7.54 0.80 1.18
N GLU A 51 8.18 -0.35 1.40
CA GLU A 51 9.59 -0.42 1.80
C GLU A 51 10.49 0.23 0.75
N ASN A 52 10.30 -0.11 -0.52
CA ASN A 52 11.06 0.51 -1.62
C ASN A 52 10.85 2.05 -1.70
N LEU A 53 9.63 2.52 -1.46
CA LEU A 53 9.34 3.96 -1.43
C LEU A 53 9.99 4.66 -0.23
N ALA A 54 10.01 4.00 0.93
CA ALA A 54 10.66 4.52 2.12
C ALA A 54 12.18 4.61 1.94
N ASP A 55 12.80 3.58 1.37
CA ASP A 55 14.22 3.56 1.05
C ASP A 55 14.60 4.66 0.05
N ALA A 56 13.80 4.85 -1.00
CA ALA A 56 13.99 5.94 -1.95
C ALA A 56 13.90 7.33 -1.30
N ALA A 57 12.98 7.51 -0.34
CA ALA A 57 12.90 8.76 0.42
C ALA A 57 14.08 8.97 1.38
N ALA A 58 14.64 7.89 1.94
CA ALA A 58 15.75 7.94 2.89
C ALA A 58 17.11 8.22 2.22
N GLN A 59 17.29 7.76 0.97
CA GLN A 59 18.50 8.01 0.18
C GLN A 59 18.62 9.47 -0.28
N GLU A 60 17.52 10.22 -0.31
CA GLU A 60 17.48 11.67 -0.61
C GLU A 60 17.71 12.53 0.65
N LYS A 61 18.55 12.05 1.57
CA LYS A 61 19.03 12.84 2.70
C LYS A 61 20.02 13.91 2.18
N PRO A 62 19.86 15.20 2.55
CA PRO A 62 20.79 16.25 2.15
C PRO A 62 22.22 16.02 2.68
#